data_AF-A0A6C1PKY6-F1
#
_entry.id   AF-A0A6C1PKY6-F1
#
_cell.length_a   1.000
_cell.length_b   1.000
_cell.length_c   1.000
_cell.angle_alpha   90.00
_cell.angle_beta   90.00
_cell.angle_gamma   90.00
#
_symmetry.space_group_name_H-M   'P 1'
#
loop_
_entity.id
_entity.type
_entity.pdbx_description
1 polymer ?
#
loop_
_entity_poly.entity_id
_entity_poly.type
_entity_poly.pdbx_seq_one_letter_code
_entity_poly.pdbx_strand_id
1 'polypeptide(L)'
;MEIFVLVLMAVVVGLLIYTIVRLGRDDYTLLANRMADRTRERLQVLRPCPLCGSMLRRGETVHTVVFSGGPRAPGPSGGGNASAAHPSTAPAAGGGRQQDAITHMFGCRYCYPADDSHPRICPVCNRTLSADGYVIARLFQKPGKKHVHVLGCTECRKANSRDTLRSART
;
A
#
# COMPACT_ATOMS: atom_id res chain seq x y z
N MET A 1 -43.62 38.23 28.31
CA MET A 1 -42.78 38.54 27.13
C MET A 1 -41.35 38.04 27.31
N GLU A 2 -40.73 38.16 28.49
CA GLU A 2 -39.36 37.69 28.75
C GLU A 2 -39.13 36.20 28.49
N ILE A 3 -40.05 35.33 28.92
CA ILE A 3 -39.93 33.87 28.69
C ILE A 3 -39.87 33.56 27.19
N PHE A 4 -40.66 34.29 26.37
CA PHE A 4 -40.69 34.11 24.92
C PHE A 4 -39.35 34.51 24.28
N VAL A 5 -38.72 35.58 24.76
CA VAL A 5 -37.41 36.05 24.28
C VAL A 5 -36.31 35.05 24.64
N LEU A 6 -36.33 34.50 25.86
CA LEU A 6 -35.34 33.50 26.29
C LEU A 6 -35.43 32.20 25.47
N VAL A 7 -36.65 31.71 25.20
CA VAL A 7 -36.85 30.51 24.37
C VAL A 7 -36.37 30.77 22.94
N LEU A 8 -36.69 31.93 22.37
CA LEU A 8 -36.28 32.28 21.01
C LEU A 8 -34.74 32.35 20.88
N MET A 9 -34.06 32.95 21.85
CA MET A 9 -32.59 33.00 21.87
C MET A 9 -31.97 31.60 22.02
N ALA A 10 -32.52 30.74 22.88
CA ALA A 10 -32.04 29.38 23.06
C ALA A 10 -32.17 28.55 21.76
N VAL A 11 -33.26 28.71 21.02
CA VAL A 11 -33.47 28.06 19.72
C VAL A 11 -32.46 28.56 18.68
N VAL A 12 -32.23 29.86 18.60
CA VAL A 12 -31.26 30.45 17.65
C VAL A 12 -29.84 29.95 17.95
N VAL A 13 -29.43 29.96 19.23
CA VAL A 13 -28.10 29.47 19.64
C VAL A 13 -27.97 27.97 19.38
N GLY A 14 -29.01 27.18 19.70
CA GLY A 14 -29.03 25.74 19.42
C GLY A 14 -28.92 25.43 17.93
N LEU A 15 -29.62 26.18 17.08
CA LEU A 15 -29.52 26.06 15.62
C LEU A 15 -28.13 26.43 15.11
N LEU A 16 -27.51 27.49 15.65
CA LEU A 16 -26.14 27.87 15.28
C LEU A 16 -25.12 26.81 15.68
N ILE A 17 -25.21 26.25 16.88
CA ILE A 17 -24.32 25.16 17.31
C ILE A 17 -24.54 23.92 16.43
N TYR A 18 -25.79 23.58 16.13
CA TYR A 18 -26.14 22.46 15.27
C TYR A 18 -25.56 22.63 13.86
N THR A 19 -25.69 23.81 13.25
CA THR A 19 -25.15 24.05 11.91
C THR A 19 -23.62 24.01 11.90
N ILE A 20 -22.95 24.56 12.92
CA ILE A 20 -21.47 24.49 13.04
C ILE A 20 -20.99 23.04 13.18
N VAL A 21 -21.62 22.25 14.07
CA VAL A 21 -21.22 20.85 14.28
C VAL A 21 -21.50 19.99 13.05
N ARG A 22 -22.61 20.24 12.35
CA ARG A 22 -22.99 19.51 11.15
C ARG A 22 -22.12 19.86 9.95
N LEU A 23 -21.71 21.12 9.77
CA LEU A 23 -20.79 21.52 8.70
C LEU A 23 -19.35 21.06 8.97
N GLY A 24 -18.90 21.06 10.22
CA GLY A 24 -17.51 20.75 10.55
C GLY A 24 -17.11 19.32 10.19
N ARG A 25 -17.93 18.31 10.49
CA ARG A 25 -17.50 16.91 10.39
C ARG A 25 -17.14 16.46 8.96
N ASP A 26 -17.87 16.93 7.96
CA ASP A 26 -17.69 16.44 6.58
C ASP A 26 -16.59 17.21 5.83
N ASP A 27 -16.41 18.51 6.08
CA ASP A 27 -15.44 19.34 5.36
C ASP A 27 -14.02 19.29 5.95
N TYR A 28 -13.89 19.13 7.28
CA TYR A 28 -12.56 19.07 7.91
C TYR A 28 -11.76 17.84 7.47
N THR A 29 -12.41 16.68 7.31
CA THR A 29 -11.73 15.45 6.88
C THR A 29 -11.25 15.54 5.44
N LEU A 30 -12.04 16.14 4.55
CA LEU A 30 -11.68 16.33 3.14
C LEU A 30 -10.55 17.35 2.98
N LEU A 31 -10.60 18.46 3.74
CA LEU A 31 -9.54 19.46 3.74
C LEU A 31 -8.23 18.91 4.33
N ALA A 32 -8.30 18.17 5.44
CA ALA A 32 -7.14 17.53 6.06
C ALA A 32 -6.48 16.52 5.11
N ASN A 33 -7.28 15.68 4.43
CA ASN A 33 -6.76 14.76 3.40
C ASN A 33 -6.10 15.51 2.24
N ARG A 34 -6.71 16.60 1.75
CA ARG A 34 -6.14 17.42 0.66
C ARG A 34 -4.84 18.13 1.07
N MET A 35 -4.73 18.58 2.33
CA MET A 35 -3.49 19.14 2.86
C MET A 35 -2.40 18.08 3.06
N ALA A 36 -2.76 16.87 3.51
CA ALA A 36 -1.85 15.75 3.62
C ALA A 36 -1.29 15.34 2.24
N ASP A 37 -2.14 15.30 1.21
CA ASP A 37 -1.74 15.01 -0.17
C ASP A 37 -0.78 16.07 -0.72
N ARG A 38 -1.11 17.37 -0.61
CA ARG A 38 -0.22 18.46 -1.05
C ARG A 38 1.10 18.49 -0.29
N THR A 39 1.09 18.19 1.01
CA THR A 39 2.31 18.16 1.82
C THR A 39 3.20 16.99 1.40
N ARG A 40 2.61 15.84 1.06
CA ARG A 40 3.33 14.68 0.53
C ARG A 40 3.95 14.96 -0.85
N GLU A 41 3.27 15.76 -1.67
CA GLU A 41 3.81 16.27 -2.94
C GLU A 41 4.89 17.34 -2.73
N ARG A 42 4.80 18.19 -1.70
CA ARG A 42 5.82 19.21 -1.42
C ARG A 42 7.07 18.62 -0.74
N LEU A 43 6.91 17.55 0.03
CA LEU A 43 7.97 16.71 0.62
C LEU A 43 8.71 15.83 -0.42
N GLN A 44 8.52 16.07 -1.72
CA GLN A 44 9.30 15.51 -2.85
C GLN A 44 10.81 15.83 -2.81
N VAL A 45 11.39 16.14 -1.66
CA VAL A 45 12.82 16.47 -1.54
C VAL A 45 13.63 15.29 -1.04
N LEU A 46 13.14 14.44 -0.12
CA LEU A 46 13.90 13.27 0.33
C LEU A 46 12.99 12.08 0.65
N ARG A 47 13.03 11.02 -0.18
CA ARG A 47 12.36 9.74 0.14
C ARG A 47 13.39 8.82 0.80
N PRO A 48 13.13 8.24 1.98
CA PRO A 48 14.06 7.29 2.58
C PRO A 48 14.08 6.00 1.75
N CYS A 49 15.26 5.41 1.62
CA CYS A 49 15.41 4.09 1.03
C CYS A 49 14.68 3.05 1.91
N PRO A 50 13.81 2.20 1.34
CA PRO A 50 13.07 1.21 2.13
C PRO A 50 13.95 0.10 2.72
N LEU A 51 15.23 -0.02 2.30
CA LEU A 51 16.14 -1.05 2.79
C LEU A 51 17.15 -0.53 3.82
N CYS A 52 17.71 0.67 3.61
CA CYS A 52 18.73 1.22 4.52
C CYS A 52 18.32 2.54 5.19
N GLY A 53 17.16 3.12 4.85
CA GLY A 53 16.69 4.40 5.42
C GLY A 53 17.40 5.65 4.88
N SER A 54 18.45 5.53 4.06
CA SER A 54 19.17 6.67 3.50
C SER A 54 18.25 7.59 2.69
N MET A 55 18.43 8.89 2.83
CA MET A 55 17.59 9.88 2.16
C MET A 55 17.97 10.04 0.68
N LEU A 56 17.10 9.62 -0.23
CA LEU A 56 17.31 9.70 -1.67
C LEU A 56 17.04 11.11 -2.19
N ARG A 57 17.97 11.65 -2.99
CA ARG A 57 17.81 12.94 -3.67
C ARG A 57 16.84 12.83 -4.84
N ARG A 58 16.41 13.97 -5.38
CA ARG A 58 15.57 14.02 -6.58
C ARG A 58 16.25 13.32 -7.76
N GLY A 59 15.55 12.38 -8.37
CA GLY A 59 16.07 11.57 -9.48
C GLY A 59 16.83 10.31 -9.05
N GLU A 60 17.18 10.17 -7.76
CA GLU A 60 17.73 8.92 -7.25
C GLU A 60 16.62 7.91 -6.98
N THR A 61 16.79 6.70 -7.52
CA THR A 61 15.82 5.62 -7.38
C THR A 61 16.48 4.38 -6.81
N VAL A 62 15.66 3.53 -6.19
CA VAL A 62 16.07 2.17 -5.82
C VAL A 62 16.27 1.37 -7.10
N HIS A 63 17.35 0.61 -7.17
CA HIS A 63 17.58 -0.36 -8.22
C HIS A 63 16.53 -1.47 -8.11
N THR A 64 15.63 -1.53 -9.09
CA THR A 64 14.53 -2.49 -9.11
C THR A 64 14.41 -3.14 -10.48
N VAL A 65 14.16 -4.44 -10.50
CA VAL A 65 13.91 -5.21 -11.72
C VAL A 65 12.46 -5.68 -11.68
N VAL A 66 11.67 -5.19 -12.63
CA VAL A 66 10.24 -5.51 -12.75
C VAL A 66 10.08 -6.66 -13.74
N PHE A 67 9.52 -7.77 -13.27
CA PHE A 67 9.13 -8.89 -14.11
C PHE A 67 7.67 -8.70 -14.52
N SER A 68 7.49 -7.96 -15.61
CA SER A 68 6.21 -7.89 -16.31
C SER A 68 6.02 -9.24 -16.99
N GLY A 69 5.32 -10.16 -16.33
CA GLY A 69 4.87 -11.37 -17.00
C GLY A 69 4.06 -10.96 -18.23
N GLY A 70 4.47 -11.40 -19.41
CA GLY A 70 3.60 -11.37 -20.59
C GLY A 70 2.23 -12.01 -20.28
N PRO A 71 1.23 -11.85 -21.17
CA PRO A 71 -0.12 -12.35 -20.94
C PRO A 71 -0.05 -13.78 -20.39
N ARG A 72 -0.43 -13.95 -19.11
CA ARG A 72 -0.31 -15.23 -18.41
C ARG A 72 -0.98 -16.30 -19.26
N ALA A 73 -0.19 -17.26 -19.73
CA ALA A 73 -0.71 -18.59 -20.03
C ALA A 73 -1.51 -19.07 -18.79
N PRO A 74 -2.66 -19.73 -18.98
CA PRO A 74 -3.49 -20.20 -17.88
C PRO A 74 -2.64 -21.08 -16.95
N GLY A 75 -2.48 -20.65 -15.70
CA GLY A 75 -1.84 -21.48 -14.68
C GLY A 75 -2.67 -22.74 -14.44
N PRO A 76 -2.07 -23.83 -13.96
CA PRO A 76 -2.79 -25.07 -13.70
C PRO A 76 -3.86 -24.80 -12.65
N SER A 77 -5.10 -25.11 -13.05
CA SER A 77 -6.28 -25.22 -12.22
C SER A 77 -6.01 -26.13 -11.02
N GLY A 78 -5.74 -25.56 -9.86
CA GLY A 78 -5.85 -26.25 -8.58
C GLY A 78 -7.34 -26.53 -8.33
N GLY A 79 -7.73 -27.79 -8.44
CA GLY A 79 -9.10 -28.26 -8.29
C GLY A 79 -9.58 -28.40 -6.84
N GLY A 80 -10.91 -28.51 -6.72
CA GLY A 80 -11.65 -28.97 -5.54
C GLY A 80 -11.92 -27.87 -4.50
N ASN A 81 -13.16 -27.51 -4.13
CA ASN A 81 -14.38 -28.29 -4.07
C ASN A 81 -15.61 -27.43 -4.38
N ALA A 82 -16.56 -28.06 -5.09
CA ALA A 82 -17.89 -27.52 -5.34
C ALA A 82 -18.74 -27.56 -4.07
N SER A 83 -19.33 -26.43 -3.70
CA SER A 83 -20.54 -26.37 -2.89
C SER A 83 -21.40 -25.18 -3.32
N ALA A 84 -22.49 -25.53 -4.00
CA ALA A 84 -23.80 -24.87 -4.07
C ALA A 84 -23.92 -23.40 -4.55
N ALA A 85 -24.32 -23.29 -5.82
CA ALA A 85 -25.49 -22.55 -6.31
C ALA A 85 -25.71 -21.07 -5.91
N HIS A 86 -25.45 -20.18 -6.86
CA HIS A 86 -26.36 -19.07 -7.17
C HIS A 86 -26.45 -18.90 -8.70
N PRO A 87 -27.65 -18.79 -9.29
CA PRO A 87 -27.79 -18.44 -10.69
C PRO A 87 -27.85 -16.91 -10.79
N SER A 88 -26.82 -16.31 -11.38
CA SER A 88 -26.93 -14.94 -11.87
C SER A 88 -26.44 -14.89 -13.31
N THR A 89 -27.44 -14.70 -14.17
CA THR A 89 -27.42 -14.19 -15.52
C THR A 89 -26.21 -13.27 -15.79
N ALA A 90 -25.52 -13.53 -16.89
CA ALA A 90 -24.38 -12.77 -17.37
C ALA A 90 -24.69 -11.25 -17.50
N PRO A 91 -23.63 -10.42 -17.53
CA PRO A 91 -23.20 -10.01 -18.86
C PRO A 91 -21.68 -10.11 -19.07
N ALA A 92 -21.32 -10.31 -20.33
CA ALA A 92 -19.97 -10.14 -20.84
C ALA A 92 -19.41 -8.77 -20.43
N ALA A 93 -18.43 -8.75 -19.54
CA ALA A 93 -17.70 -7.55 -19.15
C ALA A 93 -16.20 -7.85 -19.26
N GLY A 94 -15.53 -7.11 -20.14
CA GLY A 94 -14.07 -7.08 -20.23
C GLY A 94 -13.47 -6.60 -18.91
N GLY A 95 -13.23 -7.54 -17.99
CA GLY A 95 -12.56 -7.28 -16.73
C GLY A 95 -11.09 -6.96 -16.98
N GLY A 96 -10.76 -5.67 -17.04
CA GLY A 96 -9.38 -5.21 -17.12
C GLY A 96 -8.55 -5.82 -16.01
N ARG A 97 -7.73 -6.84 -16.34
CA ARG A 97 -6.76 -7.44 -15.42
C ARG A 97 -5.87 -6.31 -14.91
N GLN A 98 -6.00 -5.96 -13.64
CA GLN A 98 -5.02 -5.11 -12.96
C GLN A 98 -3.65 -5.80 -13.15
N GLN A 99 -2.72 -5.07 -13.76
CA GLN A 99 -1.41 -5.59 -14.13
C GLN A 99 -0.54 -5.66 -12.86
N ASP A 100 -0.68 -6.76 -12.13
CA ASP A 100 0.18 -7.08 -11.01
C ASP A 100 1.51 -7.63 -11.55
N ALA A 101 2.61 -6.91 -11.32
CA ALA A 101 3.95 -7.37 -11.66
C ALA A 101 4.71 -7.78 -10.39
N ILE A 102 5.59 -8.78 -10.50
CA ILE A 102 6.56 -9.07 -9.44
C ILE A 102 7.79 -8.22 -9.67
N THR A 103 8.36 -7.68 -8.60
CA THR A 103 9.52 -6.80 -8.65
C THR A 103 10.55 -7.25 -7.63
N HIS A 104 11.82 -7.30 -8.04
CA HIS A 104 12.95 -7.47 -7.14
C HIS A 104 13.56 -6.09 -6.85
N MET A 105 13.74 -5.77 -5.58
CA MET A 105 14.35 -4.53 -5.11
C MET A 105 15.69 -4.85 -4.44
N PHE A 106 16.76 -4.30 -4.99
CA PHE A 106 18.13 -4.60 -4.53
C PHE A 106 18.65 -3.59 -3.52
N GLY A 107 18.33 -2.31 -3.69
CA GLY A 107 18.81 -1.23 -2.84
C GLY A 107 18.94 0.07 -3.60
N CYS A 108 19.28 1.15 -2.91
CA CYS A 108 19.60 2.42 -3.55
C CYS A 108 21.10 2.51 -3.84
N ARG A 109 21.53 3.61 -4.46
CA ARG A 109 22.95 3.88 -4.73
C ARG A 109 23.86 3.83 -3.49
N TYR A 110 23.33 4.11 -2.30
CA TYR A 110 24.11 4.14 -1.07
C TYR A 110 24.32 2.76 -0.44
N CYS A 111 23.44 1.78 -0.71
CA CYS A 111 23.50 0.44 -0.10
C CYS A 111 23.60 -0.69 -1.14
N TYR A 112 23.69 -0.35 -2.42
CA TYR A 112 23.88 -1.28 -3.52
C TYR A 112 24.97 -0.76 -4.49
N PRO A 113 26.07 -1.50 -4.72
CA PRO A 113 26.37 -2.85 -4.20
C PRO A 113 26.52 -2.89 -2.67
N ALA A 114 26.42 -4.09 -2.08
CA ALA A 114 26.38 -4.26 -0.64
C ALA A 114 27.64 -3.71 0.04
N ASP A 115 27.46 -2.93 1.11
CA ASP A 115 28.53 -2.39 1.93
C ASP A 115 28.20 -2.53 3.43
N ASP A 116 29.22 -2.39 4.28
CA ASP A 116 29.05 -2.42 5.73
C ASP A 116 28.54 -1.08 6.28
N SER A 117 28.63 0.00 5.48
CA SER A 117 28.26 1.35 5.92
C SER A 117 26.76 1.60 5.88
N HIS A 118 26.03 1.01 4.92
CA HIS A 118 24.58 1.10 4.82
C HIS A 118 23.95 -0.29 4.72
N PRO A 119 23.86 -1.04 5.85
CA PRO A 119 23.31 -2.39 5.84
C PRO A 119 21.88 -2.39 5.30
N ARG A 120 21.60 -3.31 4.38
CA ARG A 120 20.27 -3.47 3.80
C ARG A 120 19.43 -4.35 4.70
N ILE A 121 18.39 -3.78 5.30
CA ILE A 121 17.50 -4.48 6.22
C ILE A 121 16.21 -4.86 5.48
N CYS A 122 15.78 -6.11 5.62
CA CYS A 122 14.48 -6.53 5.12
C CYS A 122 13.37 -5.92 5.98
N PRO A 123 12.42 -5.16 5.42
CA PRO A 123 11.34 -4.53 6.22
C PRO A 123 10.29 -5.51 6.74
N VAL A 124 10.36 -6.79 6.34
CA VAL A 124 9.41 -7.83 6.75
C VAL A 124 9.94 -8.64 7.92
N CYS A 125 11.20 -9.08 7.87
CA CYS A 125 11.81 -9.91 8.92
C CYS A 125 12.92 -9.20 9.71
N ASN A 126 13.21 -7.94 9.40
CA ASN A 126 14.24 -7.10 10.02
C ASN A 126 15.66 -7.69 10.04
N ARG A 127 15.94 -8.69 9.19
CA ARG A 127 17.28 -9.26 9.02
C ARG A 127 18.06 -8.52 7.95
N THR A 128 19.38 -8.45 8.12
CA THR A 128 20.32 -7.96 7.12
C THR A 128 20.29 -8.87 5.89
N LEU A 129 20.19 -8.26 4.70
CA LEU A 129 20.27 -8.95 3.42
C LEU A 129 21.72 -9.34 3.11
N SER A 130 21.91 -10.52 2.52
CA SER A 130 23.20 -10.95 1.96
C SER A 130 23.64 -10.05 0.80
N ALA A 131 24.91 -10.13 0.38
CA ALA A 131 25.46 -9.30 -0.71
C ALA A 131 24.62 -9.34 -2.00
N ASP A 132 24.16 -10.53 -2.39
CA ASP A 132 23.26 -10.73 -3.55
C ASP A 132 21.78 -10.79 -3.16
N GLY A 133 21.47 -10.62 -1.87
CA GLY A 133 20.12 -10.64 -1.33
C GLY A 133 19.29 -9.47 -1.86
N TYR A 134 18.00 -9.74 -2.10
CA TYR A 134 17.04 -8.74 -2.56
C TYR A 134 15.69 -8.92 -1.87
N VAL A 135 14.91 -7.84 -1.89
CA VAL A 135 13.53 -7.83 -1.44
C VAL A 135 12.60 -8.10 -2.60
N ILE A 136 11.61 -8.92 -2.38
CA ILE A 136 10.62 -9.29 -3.37
C ILE A 136 9.32 -8.57 -3.04
N ALA A 137 8.76 -7.92 -4.05
CA ALA A 137 7.56 -7.13 -3.92
C ALA A 137 6.61 -7.35 -5.08
N ARG A 138 5.35 -6.97 -4.88
CA ARG A 138 4.34 -6.89 -5.92
C ARG A 138 4.09 -5.42 -6.24
N LEU A 139 4.22 -5.07 -7.52
CA LEU A 139 3.90 -3.76 -8.05
C LEU A 139 2.46 -3.80 -8.60
N PHE A 140 1.59 -3.02 -7.99
CA PHE A 140 0.22 -2.79 -8.42
C PHE A 140 0.18 -1.51 -9.26
N GLN A 141 -0.32 -1.63 -10.49
CA GLN A 141 -0.46 -0.51 -11.42
C GLN A 141 -1.94 -0.20 -11.63
N LYS A 142 -2.36 0.99 -11.20
CA LYS A 142 -3.66 1.59 -11.51
C LYS A 142 -3.42 2.85 -12.35
N PRO A 143 -4.37 3.28 -13.20
CA PRO A 143 -4.23 4.53 -13.95
C PRO A 143 -3.94 5.68 -12.99
N GLY A 144 -2.78 6.33 -13.15
CA GLY A 144 -2.31 7.44 -12.32
C GLY A 144 -1.74 7.08 -10.94
N LYS A 145 -1.74 5.81 -10.50
CA LYS A 145 -1.21 5.40 -9.20
C LYS A 145 -0.41 4.09 -9.28
N LYS A 146 0.84 4.12 -8.81
CA LYS A 146 1.68 2.93 -8.64
C LYS A 146 1.89 2.69 -7.14
N HIS A 147 1.66 1.46 -6.70
CA HIS A 147 1.84 1.05 -5.31
C HIS A 147 2.65 -0.24 -5.26
N VAL A 148 3.66 -0.27 -4.39
CA VAL A 148 4.51 -1.45 -4.19
C VAL A 148 4.20 -2.04 -2.83
N HIS A 149 3.88 -3.33 -2.80
CA HIS A 149 3.72 -4.10 -1.57
C HIS A 149 4.87 -5.08 -1.40
N VAL A 150 5.61 -4.97 -0.30
CA VAL A 150 6.75 -5.84 -0.01
C VAL A 150 6.25 -7.19 0.53
N LEU A 151 6.68 -8.28 -0.09
CA LEU A 151 6.29 -9.66 0.30
C LEU A 151 7.31 -10.31 1.23
N GLY A 152 8.58 -9.93 1.15
CA GLY A 152 9.68 -10.50 1.95
C GLY A 152 11.01 -10.48 1.20
N CYS A 153 12.09 -10.88 1.86
CA CYS A 153 13.40 -11.08 1.21
C CYS A 153 13.58 -12.51 0.68
N THR A 154 14.71 -12.74 0.02
CA THR A 154 15.17 -14.07 -0.44
C THR A 154 15.14 -15.14 0.67
N GLU A 155 15.32 -14.75 1.93
CA GLU A 155 15.33 -15.66 3.09
C GLU A 155 13.93 -15.89 3.67
N CYS A 156 13.22 -14.83 4.08
CA CYS A 156 11.96 -14.98 4.81
C CYS A 156 10.79 -15.38 3.90
N ARG A 157 10.84 -15.06 2.60
CA ARG A 157 9.79 -15.49 1.67
C ARG A 157 9.83 -17.00 1.42
N LYS A 158 11.03 -17.61 1.41
CA LYS A 158 11.18 -19.06 1.28
C LYS A 158 10.73 -19.78 2.56
N ALA A 159 11.10 -19.25 3.73
CA ALA A 159 10.74 -19.82 5.02
C ALA A 159 9.22 -19.97 5.20
N ASN A 160 8.43 -18.95 4.85
CA ASN A 160 6.98 -18.96 5.04
C ASN A 160 6.28 -20.10 4.27
N SER A 161 6.80 -20.49 3.10
CA SER A 161 6.27 -21.64 2.33
C SER A 161 6.53 -23.01 3.00
N ARG A 162 7.60 -23.11 3.80
CA ARG A 162 7.95 -24.35 4.52
C ARG A 162 7.18 -24.49 5.82
N ASP A 163 6.89 -23.38 6.50
CA ASP A 163 6.09 -23.39 7.73
C ASP A 163 4.64 -23.80 7.45
N THR A 164 4.07 -23.42 6.29
CA THR A 164 2.75 -23.90 5.86
C THR A 164 2.71 -25.43 5.65
N LEU A 165 3.79 -26.01 5.10
CA LEU A 165 3.91 -27.47 4.92
C LEU A 165 4.11 -28.21 6.24
N ARG A 166 4.73 -27.58 7.24
CA ARG A 166 4.96 -28.18 8.55
C ARG A 166 3.72 -28.14 9.44
N SER A 167 2.90 -27.09 9.33
CA SER A 167 1.66 -26.96 10.09
C SER A 167 0.50 -27.79 9.53
N ALA A 168 0.55 -28.20 8.26
CA ALA A 168 -0.45 -29.09 7.63
C ALA A 168 -0.22 -30.59 7.93
N ARG A 169 0.77 -30.94 8.74
CA ARG A 169 1.12 -32.32 9.11
C ARG A 169 0.82 -32.64 10.59
N THR A 170 0.16 -31.74 11.29
CA THR A 170 -0.41 -31.92 12.65
C THR A 170 -1.91 -31.73 12.57
#